data_AF-A0A523KAT8-F1
#
_entry.id   AF-A0A523KAT8-F1
#
_cell.length_a   1.000
_cell.length_b   1.000
_cell.length_c   1.000
_cell.angle_alpha   90.00
_cell.angle_beta   90.00
_cell.angle_gamma   90.00
#
_symmetry.space_group_name_H-M   'P 1'
#
loop_
_entity.id
_entity.type
_entity.pdbx_description
1 polymer ?
#
loop_
_entity_poly.entity_id
_entity_poly.type
_entity_poly.pdbx_seq_one_letter_code
_entity_poly.pdbx_strand_id
1 'polypeptide(L)'
;MSRLTHFNTAGDAHMVDVGGKPESRRIAIAEGRIHMLEETLKLVTEGRHKKGDVLAVARVAGIMAAKRTAELIPLCHPLPLSRIDVDLTPLADSAAIQCRVTAE
;
A
#
# COMPACT_ATOMS: atom_id res chain seq x y z
N MET A 1 -18.27 -20.44 -8.30
CA MET A 1 -16.94 -20.00 -7.83
C MET A 1 -16.15 -19.50 -9.04
N SER A 2 -15.62 -18.28 -8.99
CA SER A 2 -14.75 -17.77 -10.06
C SER A 2 -13.47 -18.59 -10.13
N ARG A 3 -13.05 -18.98 -11.34
CA ARG A 3 -11.81 -19.73 -11.58
C ARG A 3 -10.62 -18.89 -11.09
N LEU A 4 -9.76 -19.47 -10.25
CA LEU A 4 -8.52 -18.83 -9.83
C LEU A 4 -7.60 -18.69 -11.05
N THR A 5 -7.18 -17.47 -11.38
CA THR A 5 -6.37 -17.23 -12.58
C THR A 5 -4.88 -17.45 -12.36
N HIS A 6 -4.39 -17.40 -11.13
CA HIS A 6 -2.98 -17.62 -10.81
C HIS A 6 -2.57 -19.10 -10.70
N PHE A 7 -3.51 -20.03 -10.92
CA PHE A 7 -3.24 -21.46 -10.90
C PHE A 7 -3.55 -22.04 -12.28
N ASN A 8 -2.65 -22.89 -12.79
CA ASN A 8 -2.88 -23.61 -14.04
C ASN A 8 -3.90 -24.75 -13.81
N THR A 9 -4.20 -25.52 -14.86
CA THR A 9 -5.13 -26.67 -14.76
C THR A 9 -4.61 -27.82 -13.91
N ALA A 10 -3.30 -27.90 -13.66
CA ALA A 10 -2.67 -28.87 -12.77
C ALA A 10 -2.61 -28.40 -11.30
N GLY A 11 -2.97 -27.15 -11.03
CA GLY A 11 -2.92 -26.55 -9.68
C GLY A 11 -1.58 -25.87 -9.35
N ASP A 12 -0.68 -25.68 -10.32
CA ASP A 12 0.58 -24.97 -10.11
C ASP A 12 0.39 -23.46 -10.23
N ALA A 13 1.11 -22.72 -9.40
CA ALA A 13 1.19 -21.28 -9.48
C ALA A 13 1.85 -20.84 -10.81
N HIS A 14 1.23 -19.88 -11.51
CA HIS A 14 1.82 -19.26 -12.70
C HIS A 14 1.47 -17.78 -12.78
N MET A 15 2.33 -17.02 -13.45
CA MET A 15 2.06 -15.63 -13.79
C MET A 15 1.17 -15.61 -15.04
N VAL A 16 0.03 -14.93 -14.95
CA VAL A 16 -0.95 -14.86 -16.03
C VAL A 16 -0.41 -13.96 -17.15
N ASP A 17 -0.51 -14.39 -18.41
CA ASP A 17 -0.19 -13.50 -19.53
C ASP A 17 -1.27 -12.40 -19.67
N VAL A 18 -0.81 -11.15 -19.72
CA VAL A 18 -1.65 -9.95 -19.87
C VAL A 18 -1.29 -9.14 -21.12
N GLY A 19 -0.33 -9.58 -21.94
CA GLY A 19 0.19 -8.80 -23.07
C GLY A 19 -0.82 -8.50 -24.18
N GLY A 20 -1.87 -9.33 -24.31
CA GLY A 20 -2.97 -9.10 -25.26
C GLY A 20 -4.09 -8.18 -24.75
N LYS A 21 -4.02 -7.70 -23.50
CA LYS A 21 -5.06 -6.83 -22.93
C LYS A 21 -4.83 -5.37 -23.34
N PRO A 22 -5.88 -4.62 -23.72
CA PRO A 22 -5.72 -3.23 -24.10
C PRO A 22 -5.29 -2.37 -22.91
N GLU A 23 -4.43 -1.39 -23.20
CA GLU A 23 -4.03 -0.38 -22.22
C GLU A 23 -5.20 0.53 -21.86
N SER A 24 -5.23 0.94 -20.60
CA SER A 24 -6.21 1.86 -20.04
C SER A 24 -5.61 2.55 -18.84
N ARG A 25 -6.07 3.76 -18.52
CA ARG A 25 -5.73 4.40 -17.24
C ARG A 25 -6.37 3.59 -16.12
N ARG A 26 -5.58 3.24 -15.11
CA ARG A 26 -6.01 2.46 -13.95
C ARG A 26 -5.67 3.25 -12.69
N ILE A 27 -6.52 3.14 -11.69
CA ILE A 27 -6.31 3.73 -10.36
C ILE A 27 -6.80 2.73 -9.32
N ALA A 28 -6.04 2.58 -8.25
CA ALA A 28 -6.41 1.78 -7.10
C ALA A 28 -6.21 2.59 -5.81
N ILE A 29 -7.12 2.39 -4.86
CA ILE A 29 -7.07 3.01 -3.54
C ILE A 29 -7.17 1.91 -2.50
N ALA A 30 -6.22 1.90 -1.55
CA ALA A 30 -6.20 0.98 -0.43
C ALA A 30 -6.06 1.75 0.88
N GLU A 31 -6.66 1.24 1.96
CA GLU A 31 -6.65 1.89 3.27
C GLU A 31 -6.38 0.90 4.39
N GLY A 32 -5.74 1.38 5.45
CA GLY A 32 -5.48 0.64 6.68
C GLY A 32 -5.39 1.59 7.88
N ARG A 33 -5.44 1.03 9.09
CA ARG A 33 -5.34 1.79 10.35
C ARG A 33 -4.30 1.17 11.25
N ILE A 34 -3.55 2.04 11.93
CA ILE A 34 -2.56 1.66 12.95
C ILE A 34 -3.08 2.18 14.28
N HIS A 35 -3.60 1.28 15.12
CA HIS A 35 -4.03 1.61 16.48
C HIS A 35 -2.84 1.69 17.43
N MET A 36 -2.92 2.60 18.39
CA MET A 36 -1.88 2.84 19.39
C MET A 36 -2.50 3.39 20.67
N LEU A 37 -1.67 3.65 21.69
CA LEU A 37 -2.10 4.38 22.88
C LEU A 37 -2.32 5.85 22.54
N GLU A 38 -3.23 6.52 23.27
CA GLU A 38 -3.51 7.95 23.09
C GLU A 38 -2.25 8.81 23.28
N GLU A 39 -1.40 8.47 24.25
CA GLU A 39 -0.15 9.16 24.50
C GLU A 39 0.81 9.02 23.32
N THR A 40 0.79 7.88 22.64
CA THR A 40 1.61 7.67 21.44
C THR A 40 1.10 8.54 20.29
N LEU A 41 -0.23 8.60 20.08
CA LEU A 41 -0.82 9.45 19.06
C LEU A 41 -0.49 10.94 19.29
N LYS A 42 -0.54 11.39 20.55
CA LYS A 42 -0.11 12.76 20.93
C LYS A 42 1.35 13.02 20.57
N LEU A 43 2.26 12.11 20.90
CA LEU A 43 3.68 12.26 20.55
C LEU A 43 3.92 12.35 19.04
N VAL A 44 3.16 11.57 18.24
CA VAL A 44 3.25 11.59 16.78
C VAL A 44 2.71 12.90 16.22
N THR A 45 1.52 13.32 16.65
CA THR A 45 0.85 14.53 16.13
C THR A 45 1.53 15.83 16.55
N GLU A 46 2.17 15.86 17.71
CA GLU A 46 2.95 17.01 18.19
C GLU A 46 4.40 17.03 17.66
N GLY A 47 4.83 16.01 16.90
CA GLY A 47 6.18 15.93 16.37
C GLY A 47 7.28 15.75 17.42
N ARG A 48 6.92 15.32 18.65
CA ARG A 48 7.85 15.17 19.78
C ARG A 48 8.39 13.75 19.93
N HIS A 49 8.16 12.88 18.95
CA HIS A 49 8.63 11.51 19.00
C HIS A 49 10.16 11.44 18.90
N LYS A 50 10.81 10.65 19.76
CA LYS A 50 12.28 10.54 19.86
C LYS A 50 13.00 10.09 18.57
N LYS A 51 12.26 9.58 17.58
CA LYS A 51 12.77 9.15 16.27
C LYS A 51 12.60 10.21 15.17
N GLY A 52 12.17 11.43 15.52
CA GLY A 52 11.85 12.49 14.56
C GLY A 52 10.46 12.32 13.94
N ASP A 53 10.27 12.87 12.74
CA ASP A 53 9.01 12.85 12.01
C ASP A 53 8.72 11.44 11.45
N VAL A 54 7.97 10.67 12.22
CA VAL A 54 7.59 9.30 11.87
C VAL A 54 6.60 9.23 10.71
N LEU A 55 5.80 10.29 10.47
CA LEU A 55 4.82 10.31 9.37
C LEU A 55 5.51 10.58 8.04
N ALA A 56 6.50 11.49 8.02
CA ALA A 56 7.33 11.70 6.83
C ALA A 56 8.07 10.41 6.42
N VAL A 57 8.67 9.71 7.39
CA VAL A 57 9.35 8.43 7.15
C VAL A 57 8.36 7.38 6.62
N ALA A 58 7.18 7.26 7.24
CA ALA A 58 6.16 6.31 6.79
C ALA A 58 5.66 6.60 5.36
N ARG A 59 5.57 7.88 4.96
CA ARG A 59 5.18 8.29 3.61
C ARG A 59 6.19 7.82 2.56
N VAL A 60 7.49 8.07 2.81
CA VAL A 60 8.57 7.60 1.92
C VAL A 60 8.58 6.08 1.84
N ALA A 61 8.43 5.39 2.99
CA ALA A 61 8.37 3.93 3.03
C ALA A 61 7.20 3.37 2.21
N GLY A 62 6.01 3.97 2.31
CA GLY A 62 4.83 3.57 1.52
C GLY A 62 5.05 3.73 0.02
N ILE A 63 5.66 4.84 -0.42
CA ILE A 63 6.00 5.05 -1.83
C ILE A 63 7.00 4.01 -2.33
N MET A 64 8.05 3.71 -1.54
CA MET A 64 9.02 2.68 -1.90
C MET A 64 8.39 1.29 -1.94
N ALA A 65 7.53 0.96 -0.98
CA ALA A 65 6.83 -0.32 -0.94
C ALA A 65 5.95 -0.53 -2.18
N ALA A 66 5.18 0.49 -2.59
CA ALA A 66 4.34 0.42 -3.79
C ALA A 66 5.17 0.10 -5.05
N LYS A 67 6.32 0.77 -5.25
CA LYS A 67 7.22 0.52 -6.38
C LYS A 67 7.82 -0.90 -6.37
N ARG A 68 8.08 -1.46 -5.19
CA ARG A 68 8.66 -2.81 -5.03
C ARG A 68 7.62 -3.92 -4.93
N THR A 69 6.34 -3.63 -5.21
CA THR A 69 5.25 -4.62 -5.07
C THR A 69 5.53 -5.90 -5.85
N ALA A 70 6.02 -5.81 -7.09
CA ALA A 70 6.32 -6.99 -7.91
C ALA A 70 7.55 -7.79 -7.43
N GLU A 71 8.43 -7.19 -6.63
CA GLU A 71 9.53 -7.90 -5.97
C GLU A 71 9.05 -8.67 -4.73
N LEU A 72 8.02 -8.14 -4.05
CA LEU A 72 7.49 -8.69 -2.79
C LEU A 72 6.36 -9.71 -3.01
N ILE A 73 5.55 -9.53 -4.04
CA ILE A 73 4.37 -10.37 -4.32
C ILE A 73 4.66 -11.26 -5.55
N PRO A 74 4.85 -12.58 -5.38
CA PRO A 74 5.50 -13.45 -6.39
C PRO A 74 4.88 -13.48 -7.79
N LEU A 75 3.58 -13.26 -7.93
CA LEU A 75 2.86 -13.36 -9.20
C LEU A 75 2.33 -12.02 -9.70
N CYS A 76 2.77 -10.91 -9.11
CA CYS A 76 2.49 -9.58 -9.62
C CYS A 76 3.38 -9.25 -10.81
N HIS A 77 2.79 -8.68 -11.86
CA HIS A 77 3.55 -8.08 -12.95
C HIS A 77 4.27 -6.81 -12.46
N PRO A 78 5.48 -6.52 -12.95
CA PRO A 78 6.07 -5.20 -12.80
C PRO A 78 5.22 -4.18 -13.57
N LEU A 79 4.84 -3.09 -12.92
CA LEU A 79 3.98 -2.05 -13.51
C LEU A 79 4.69 -0.68 -13.48
N PRO A 80 4.60 0.11 -14.57
CA PRO A 80 5.08 1.49 -14.58
C PRO A 80 4.10 2.39 -13.82
N LEU A 81 4.30 2.56 -12.51
CA LEU A 81 3.48 3.45 -11.69
C LEU A 81 3.78 4.92 -12.05
N SER A 82 2.75 5.64 -12.47
CA SER A 82 2.80 7.05 -12.86
C SER A 82 2.66 8.00 -11.67
N ARG A 83 1.86 7.62 -10.66
CA ARG A 83 1.71 8.38 -9.41
C ARG A 83 1.48 7.44 -8.23
N ILE A 84 2.09 7.77 -7.10
CA ILE A 84 1.80 7.15 -5.81
C ILE A 84 1.58 8.28 -4.81
N ASP A 85 0.44 8.24 -4.13
CA ASP A 85 0.10 9.17 -3.06
C ASP A 85 -0.18 8.39 -1.78
N VAL A 86 0.37 8.84 -0.66
CA VAL A 86 0.27 8.17 0.64
C VAL A 86 -0.16 9.21 1.66
N ASP A 87 -1.41 9.13 2.10
CA ASP A 87 -2.00 10.01 3.10
C ASP A 87 -2.00 9.34 4.48
N LEU A 88 -1.56 10.08 5.49
CA LEU A 88 -1.53 9.64 6.88
C LEU A 88 -2.33 10.63 7.73
N THR A 89 -3.50 10.19 8.19
CA THR A 89 -4.47 11.04 8.90
C THR A 89 -4.66 10.55 10.33
N PRO A 90 -4.41 11.38 11.36
CA PRO A 90 -4.74 11.05 12.74
C PRO A 90 -6.25 10.94 12.97
N LEU A 91 -6.65 9.89 13.69
CA LEU A 91 -8.03 9.63 14.12
C LEU A 91 -8.08 9.66 15.66
N ALA A 92 -8.30 10.85 16.22
CA ALA A 92 -8.27 11.08 17.67
C ALA A 92 -9.23 10.17 18.44
N ASP A 93 -10.47 10.03 17.98
CA ASP A 93 -11.53 9.26 18.65
C ASP A 93 -11.23 7.75 18.76
N SER A 94 -10.30 7.24 17.95
CA SER A 94 -9.95 5.82 17.89
C SER A 94 -8.48 5.53 18.21
N ALA A 95 -7.75 6.55 18.69
CA ALA A 95 -6.31 6.49 18.96
C ALA A 95 -5.52 5.80 17.82
N ALA A 96 -5.70 6.27 16.58
CA ALA A 96 -5.13 5.62 15.40
C ALA A 96 -4.59 6.60 14.35
N ILE A 97 -3.74 6.10 13.44
CA ILE A 97 -3.42 6.75 12.17
C ILE A 97 -4.07 5.95 11.05
N GLN A 98 -4.89 6.60 10.22
CA GLN A 98 -5.36 6.06 8.94
C GLN A 98 -4.28 6.28 7.89
N CYS A 99 -3.90 5.20 7.19
CA CYS A 99 -3.06 5.25 6.01
C CYS A 99 -3.92 4.98 4.78
N ARG A 100 -3.92 5.89 3.82
CA ARG A 100 -4.62 5.75 2.54
C ARG A 100 -3.62 5.90 1.41
N VAL A 101 -3.57 4.91 0.52
CA VAL A 101 -2.64 4.90 -0.61
C VAL A 101 -3.43 4.90 -1.92
N THR A 102 -3.08 5.83 -2.81
CA THR A 102 -3.60 5.88 -4.18
C THR A 102 -2.45 5.61 -5.15
N ALA A 103 -2.62 4.66 -6.07
CA ALA A 103 -1.64 4.36 -7.10
C ALA A 103 -2.32 4.32 -8.49
N GLU A 104 -1.66 4.92 -9.47
CA GLU A 104 -2.05 4.91 -10.90
C GLU A 104 -0.86 4.71 -11.83
#